data_AF-A0A1Y1T2E4-F1
#
_entry.id   AF-A0A1Y1T2E4-F1
#
_cell.length_a   1.000
_cell.length_b   1.000
_cell.length_c   1.000
_cell.angle_alpha   90.00
_cell.angle_beta   90.00
_cell.angle_gamma   90.00
#
_symmetry.space_group_name_H-M   'P 1'
#
loop_
_entity.id
_entity.type
_entity.pdbx_description
1 polymer ?
#
loop_
_entity_poly.entity_id
_entity_poly.type
_entity_poly.pdbx_seq_one_letter_code
_entity_poly.pdbx_strand_id
1 'polypeptide(L)'
;MGRPFLSFLKVFLPFAMILFAIQFYIVSHFVEVPLYYSTVSNYAFHILATLFIYSILLFINHNFKDKTGFTFMGLGLLKMLAAVLFLLPALLDDEVSIFAQVIAFFIPYFIFLIFETTFAVRLINHNK
;
A
#
# COMPACT_ATOMS: atom_id res chain seq x y z
N MET A 1 -19.45 -10.50 -1.66
CA MET A 1 -18.36 -9.50 -1.44
C MET A 1 -18.20 -9.06 0.01
N GLY A 2 -19.26 -8.74 0.77
CA GLY A 2 -19.11 -8.10 2.09
C GLY A 2 -18.34 -8.89 3.17
N ARG A 3 -18.58 -10.20 3.34
CA ARG A 3 -17.89 -11.01 4.36
C ARG A 3 -16.36 -11.10 4.18
N PRO A 4 -15.81 -11.45 2.99
CA PRO A 4 -14.36 -11.48 2.80
C PRO A 4 -13.73 -10.09 2.92
N PHE A 5 -14.42 -9.03 2.47
CA PHE A 5 -13.96 -7.65 2.63
C PHE A 5 -13.89 -7.23 4.11
N LEU A 6 -14.89 -7.56 4.92
CA LEU A 6 -14.89 -7.30 6.36
C LEU A 6 -13.79 -8.08 7.08
N SER A 7 -13.55 -9.34 6.70
CA SER A 7 -12.46 -10.15 7.25
C SER A 7 -11.09 -9.53 6.96
N PHE A 8 -10.89 -9.06 5.73
CA PHE A 8 -9.70 -8.31 5.34
C PHE A 8 -9.53 -7.03 6.16
N LEU A 9 -10.56 -6.17 6.24
CA LEU A 9 -10.49 -4.91 6.97
C LEU A 9 -10.12 -5.09 8.45
N LYS A 10 -10.66 -6.13 9.11
CA LYS A 10 -10.36 -6.43 10.52
C LYS A 10 -8.88 -6.69 10.76
N VAL A 11 -8.16 -7.21 9.78
CA VAL A 11 -6.71 -7.48 9.89
C VAL A 11 -5.92 -6.30 9.35
N PHE A 12 -6.36 -5.71 8.23
CA PHE A 12 -5.68 -4.65 7.52
C PHE A 12 -5.63 -3.33 8.29
N LEU A 13 -6.75 -2.89 8.88
CA LEU A 13 -6.79 -1.60 9.57
C LEU A 13 -5.87 -1.56 10.80
N PRO A 14 -5.87 -2.56 11.72
CA PRO A 14 -4.89 -2.60 12.81
C PRO A 14 -3.45 -2.66 12.30
N PHE A 15 -3.18 -3.47 11.28
CA PHE A 15 -1.85 -3.55 10.66
C PHE A 15 -1.36 -2.20 10.14
N ALA A 16 -2.20 -1.50 9.37
CA ALA A 16 -1.87 -0.18 8.81
C ALA A 16 -1.72 0.88 9.90
N MET A 17 -2.59 0.87 10.92
CA MET A 17 -2.53 1.81 12.04
C MET A 17 -1.26 1.61 12.88
N ILE A 18 -0.85 0.37 13.15
CA ILE A 18 0.38 0.07 13.91
C ILE A 18 1.61 0.57 13.15
N LEU A 19 1.71 0.26 11.85
CA LEU A 19 2.82 0.74 11.03
C LEU A 19 2.86 2.27 10.96
N PHE A 20 1.70 2.90 10.75
CA PHE A 20 1.57 4.35 10.75
C PHE A 20 2.03 4.94 12.08
N ALA A 21 1.56 4.42 13.22
CA ALA A 21 1.93 4.92 14.53
C ALA A 21 3.43 4.79 14.80
N ILE A 22 4.03 3.64 14.45
CA ILE A 22 5.48 3.42 14.59
C ILE A 22 6.26 4.45 13.77
N GLN A 23 5.95 4.59 12.48
CA GLN A 23 6.68 5.52 11.63
C GLN A 23 6.41 6.98 11.99
N PHE A 24 5.17 7.33 12.35
CA PHE A 24 4.82 8.68 12.78
C PHE A 24 5.59 9.07 14.05
N TYR A 25 5.70 8.15 15.01
CA TYR A 25 6.51 8.34 16.21
C TYR A 25 8.00 8.52 15.88
N ILE A 26 8.55 7.65 15.01
CA ILE A 26 9.96 7.74 14.59
C ILE A 26 10.24 9.08 13.90
N VAL A 27 9.40 9.47 12.93
CA VAL A 27 9.60 10.71 12.17
C VAL A 27 9.46 11.94 13.07
N SER A 28 8.47 11.95 13.97
CA SER A 28 8.23 13.12 14.84
C SER A 28 9.28 13.32 15.94
N HIS A 29 10.01 12.28 16.35
CA HIS A 29 10.94 12.36 17.49
C HIS A 29 12.41 12.15 17.10
N PHE A 30 12.70 11.50 15.97
CA PHE A 30 14.06 11.10 15.59
C PHE A 30 14.50 11.58 14.21
N VAL A 31 13.60 12.15 13.40
CA VAL A 31 13.93 12.64 12.06
C VAL A 31 13.83 14.15 12.05
N GLU A 32 14.97 14.82 11.97
CA GLU A 32 15.06 16.29 11.93
C GLU A 32 14.99 16.86 10.51
N VAL A 33 15.05 15.99 9.49
CA VAL A 33 15.03 16.39 8.08
C VAL A 33 13.59 16.58 7.61
N PRO A 34 13.26 17.69 6.92
CA PRO A 34 11.92 17.90 6.38
C PRO A 34 11.60 16.83 5.32
N LEU A 35 10.42 16.20 5.48
CA LEU A 35 9.82 15.35 4.46
C LEU A 35 8.86 16.17 3.61
N TYR A 36 8.85 15.92 2.31
CA TYR A 36 8.01 16.65 1.34
C TYR A 36 6.56 16.22 1.53
N TYR A 37 6.35 14.91 1.63
CA TYR A 37 5.08 14.33 2.04
C TYR A 37 5.13 13.98 3.52
N SER A 38 4.12 14.45 4.26
CA SER A 38 3.91 14.02 5.64
C SER A 38 3.72 12.49 5.70
N THR A 39 4.05 11.90 6.85
CA THR A 39 3.77 10.49 7.12
C THR A 39 2.28 10.15 6.89
N VAL A 40 1.38 11.10 7.20
CA VAL A 40 -0.06 10.94 6.95
C VAL A 40 -0.35 10.77 5.46
N SER A 41 0.23 11.60 4.60
CA SER A 41 0.03 11.53 3.14
C SER A 41 0.56 10.22 2.56
N ASN A 42 1.74 9.76 3.00
CA ASN A 42 2.33 8.50 2.56
C ASN A 42 1.44 7.30 2.93
N TYR A 43 0.93 7.24 4.16
CA TYR A 43 0.05 6.15 4.59
C TYR A 43 -1.33 6.25 3.97
N ALA A 44 -1.86 7.45 3.74
CA ALA A 44 -3.11 7.63 3.02
C ALA A 44 -3.01 7.03 1.61
N PHE A 45 -1.92 7.30 0.88
CA PHE A 45 -1.66 6.69 -0.42
C PHE A 45 -1.66 5.15 -0.34
N HIS A 46 -0.86 4.57 0.56
CA HIS A 46 -0.75 3.11 0.68
C HIS A 46 -2.08 2.47 1.07
N ILE A 47 -2.79 3.05 2.04
CA ILE A 47 -4.08 2.55 2.52
C ILE A 47 -5.12 2.57 1.41
N LEU A 48 -5.26 3.71 0.72
CA LEU A 48 -6.23 3.86 -0.36
C LEU A 48 -5.92 2.92 -1.53
N ALA A 49 -4.65 2.84 -1.94
CA ALA A 49 -4.23 1.94 -3.00
C ALA A 49 -4.53 0.47 -2.65
N THR A 50 -4.24 0.05 -1.42
CA THR A 50 -4.52 -1.32 -0.96
C THR A 50 -6.01 -1.63 -0.90
N LEU A 51 -6.82 -0.71 -0.37
CA LEU A 51 -8.28 -0.88 -0.35
C LEU A 51 -8.85 -0.97 -1.76
N PHE A 52 -8.38 -0.12 -2.67
CA PHE A 52 -8.78 -0.12 -4.07
C PHE A 52 -8.43 -1.44 -4.75
N ILE A 53 -7.17 -1.88 -4.66
CA ILE A 53 -6.70 -3.12 -5.28
C ILE A 53 -7.46 -4.33 -4.74
N TYR A 54 -7.60 -4.45 -3.41
CA TYR A 54 -8.29 -5.58 -2.82
C TYR A 54 -9.79 -5.60 -3.17
N SER A 55 -10.42 -4.43 -3.27
CA SER A 55 -11.82 -4.32 -3.71
C SER A 55 -12.00 -4.80 -5.15
N ILE A 56 -11.11 -4.41 -6.06
CA ILE A 56 -11.13 -4.90 -7.45
C ILE A 56 -10.85 -6.40 -7.50
N LEU A 57 -9.90 -6.89 -6.72
CA LEU A 57 -9.63 -8.33 -6.65
C LEU A 57 -10.84 -9.12 -6.19
N LEU A 58 -11.56 -8.67 -5.17
CA LEU A 58 -12.80 -9.33 -4.76
C LEU A 58 -13.88 -9.27 -5.85
N PHE A 59 -13.95 -8.18 -6.60
CA PHE A 59 -14.86 -8.04 -7.73
C PHE A 59 -14.55 -8.98 -8.87
N ILE A 60 -13.30 -9.02 -9.33
CA ILE A 60 -12.87 -9.93 -10.37
C ILE A 60 -12.98 -11.37 -9.88
N ASN A 61 -12.57 -11.68 -8.66
CA ASN A 61 -12.66 -13.04 -8.14
C ASN A 61 -14.10 -13.55 -7.98
N HIS A 62 -15.07 -12.65 -7.83
CA HIS A 62 -16.48 -13.04 -7.80
C HIS A 62 -17.02 -13.40 -9.19
N ASN A 63 -16.61 -12.67 -10.23
CA ASN A 63 -17.17 -12.77 -11.58
C ASN A 63 -16.31 -13.61 -12.56
N PHE A 64 -14.99 -13.55 -12.42
CA PHE A 64 -13.96 -14.12 -13.33
C PHE A 64 -12.79 -14.71 -12.52
N LYS A 65 -13.04 -15.78 -11.76
CA LYS A 65 -12.06 -16.40 -10.84
C LYS A 65 -10.72 -16.74 -11.49
N ASP A 66 -10.73 -17.16 -12.75
CA ASP A 66 -9.55 -17.53 -13.53
C ASP A 66 -8.65 -16.32 -13.86
N LYS A 67 -9.18 -15.09 -13.76
CA LYS A 67 -8.45 -13.85 -14.04
C LYS A 67 -7.88 -13.16 -12.80
N THR A 68 -8.24 -13.58 -11.59
CA THR A 68 -7.82 -12.93 -10.33
C THR A 68 -6.31 -12.75 -10.21
N GLY A 69 -5.51 -13.75 -10.63
CA GLY A 69 -4.05 -13.67 -10.61
C GLY A 69 -3.50 -12.61 -11.57
N PHE A 70 -4.00 -12.58 -12.81
CA PHE A 70 -3.62 -11.57 -13.80
C PHE A 70 -4.04 -10.17 -13.35
N THR A 71 -5.21 -10.03 -12.73
CA THR A 71 -5.66 -8.76 -12.15
C THR A 71 -4.72 -8.29 -11.05
N PHE A 72 -4.28 -9.18 -10.15
CA PHE A 72 -3.32 -8.80 -9.10
C PHE A 72 -2.00 -8.31 -9.69
N MET A 73 -1.47 -9.01 -10.70
CA MET A 73 -0.25 -8.59 -11.38
C MET A 73 -0.40 -7.23 -12.07
N GLY A 74 -1.49 -7.03 -12.83
CA GLY A 74 -1.74 -5.78 -13.54
C GLY A 74 -1.96 -4.59 -12.59
N LEU A 75 -2.75 -4.78 -11.53
CA LEU A 75 -2.96 -3.77 -10.50
C LEU A 75 -1.69 -3.48 -9.70
N GLY A 76 -0.85 -4.49 -9.45
CA GLY A 76 0.45 -4.31 -8.81
C GLY A 76 1.38 -3.42 -9.63
N LEU A 77 1.46 -3.64 -10.95
CA LEU A 77 2.20 -2.77 -11.85
C LEU A 77 1.64 -1.34 -11.87
N LEU A 78 0.32 -1.19 -11.90
CA LEU A 78 -0.32 0.12 -11.85
C LEU A 78 -0.03 0.83 -10.52
N LYS A 79 -0.04 0.11 -9.39
CA LYS A 79 0.32 0.65 -8.07
C LYS A 79 1.78 1.10 -8.04
N MET A 80 2.70 0.33 -8.64
CA MET A 80 4.11 0.73 -8.77
C MET A 80 4.26 2.02 -9.55
N LEU A 81 3.57 2.14 -10.70
CA LEU A 81 3.56 3.38 -11.47
C LEU A 81 2.99 4.55 -10.66
N ALA A 82 1.86 4.35 -10.00
CA ALA A 82 1.24 5.36 -9.15
C ALA A 82 2.16 5.80 -7.99
N ALA A 83 2.89 4.86 -7.40
CA ALA A 83 3.88 5.13 -6.35
C ALA A 83 5.03 6.01 -6.87
N VAL A 84 5.55 5.71 -8.06
CA VAL A 84 6.59 6.55 -8.70
C VAL A 84 6.05 7.95 -9.01
N LEU A 85 4.85 8.05 -9.58
CA LEU A 85 4.23 9.35 -9.89
C LEU A 85 3.92 10.16 -8.62
N PHE A 86 3.53 9.49 -7.53
CA PHE A 86 3.30 10.13 -6.23
C PHE A 86 4.59 10.66 -5.63
N LEU A 87 5.70 9.93 -5.72
CA LEU A 87 7.00 10.38 -5.22
C LEU A 87 7.69 11.41 -6.11
N LEU A 88 7.36 11.44 -7.41
CA LEU A 88 8.06 12.27 -8.39
C LEU A 88 8.23 13.74 -7.98
N PRO A 89 7.21 14.44 -7.44
CA PRO A 89 7.39 15.82 -6.97
C PRO A 89 8.46 15.97 -5.88
N ALA A 90 8.54 15.00 -4.95
CA ALA A 90 9.53 15.00 -3.88
C ALA A 90 10.94 14.62 -4.36
N LEU A 91 11.06 13.93 -5.50
CA LEU A 91 12.35 13.57 -6.11
C LEU A 91 12.93 14.71 -6.96
N LEU A 92 12.11 15.65 -7.39
CA LEU A 92 12.48 16.81 -8.18
C LEU A 92 12.72 18.06 -7.32
N ASP A 93 12.50 17.96 -6.01
CA ASP A 93 12.71 19.03 -5.05
C ASP A 93 14.14 18.96 -4.49
N ASP A 94 14.94 19.98 -4.81
CA ASP A 94 16.34 20.07 -4.41
C ASP A 94 16.54 20.47 -2.93
N GLU A 95 15.48 20.92 -2.25
CA GLU A 95 15.56 21.38 -0.85
C GLU A 95 15.41 20.23 0.16
N VAL A 96 15.01 19.03 -0.29
CA VAL A 96 14.72 17.89 0.57
C VAL A 96 15.65 16.71 0.31
N SER A 97 15.89 15.90 1.34
CA SER A 97 16.71 14.69 1.21
C SER A 97 15.96 13.61 0.43
N ILE A 98 16.33 13.41 -0.84
CA ILE A 98 15.81 12.34 -1.71
C ILE A 98 15.85 10.98 -0.99
N PHE A 99 16.97 10.66 -0.34
CA PHE A 99 17.14 9.39 0.37
C PHE A 99 16.11 9.22 1.50
N ALA A 100 15.85 10.28 2.28
CA ALA A 100 14.86 10.26 3.34
C ALA A 100 13.44 10.03 2.79
N GLN A 101 13.07 10.71 1.69
CA GLN A 101 11.75 10.53 1.06
C GLN A 101 11.55 9.10 0.56
N VAL A 102 12.56 8.57 -0.15
CA VAL A 102 12.52 7.24 -0.74
C VAL A 102 12.34 6.21 0.35
N ILE A 103 13.12 6.27 1.43
CA ILE A 103 13.01 5.32 2.55
C ILE A 103 11.66 5.46 3.27
N ALA A 104 11.25 6.69 3.59
CA ALA A 104 10.00 6.96 4.30
C ALA A 104 8.77 6.46 3.53
N PHE A 105 8.83 6.41 2.20
CA PHE A 105 7.74 5.93 1.36
C PHE A 105 7.85 4.44 0.99
N PHE A 106 9.04 3.98 0.55
CA PHE A 106 9.21 2.63 -0.01
C PHE A 106 9.27 1.52 1.05
N ILE A 107 9.77 1.78 2.26
CA ILE A 107 9.72 0.76 3.32
C ILE A 107 8.25 0.36 3.62
N PRO A 108 7.33 1.32 3.91
CA PRO A 108 5.92 1.00 4.03
C PRO A 108 5.34 0.36 2.78
N TYR A 109 5.70 0.87 1.59
CA TYR A 109 5.22 0.31 0.32
C TYR A 109 5.45 -1.21 0.23
N PHE A 110 6.67 -1.68 0.50
CA PHE A 110 7.00 -3.10 0.43
C PHE A 110 6.27 -3.92 1.50
N ILE A 111 6.13 -3.37 2.71
CA ILE A 111 5.39 -4.02 3.80
C ILE A 111 3.91 -4.19 3.42
N PHE A 112 3.28 -3.15 2.87
CA PHE A 112 1.91 -3.21 2.35
C PHE A 112 1.80 -4.17 1.16
N LEU A 113 2.78 -4.20 0.26
CA LEU A 113 2.80 -5.12 -0.89
C LEU A 113 2.89 -6.58 -0.46
N ILE A 114 3.71 -6.90 0.55
CA ILE A 114 3.77 -8.25 1.14
C ILE A 114 2.40 -8.61 1.70
N PHE A 115 1.79 -7.73 2.48
CA PHE A 115 0.45 -7.94 3.04
C PHE A 115 -0.58 -8.22 1.94
N GLU A 116 -0.65 -7.37 0.92
CA GLU A 116 -1.53 -7.54 -0.26
C GLU A 116 -1.30 -8.89 -0.94
N THR A 117 -0.04 -9.25 -1.17
CA THR A 117 0.34 -10.51 -1.82
C THR A 117 -0.17 -11.71 -1.02
N THR A 118 -0.04 -11.69 0.32
CA THR A 118 -0.56 -12.80 1.14
C THR A 118 -2.07 -12.97 1.00
N PHE A 119 -2.83 -11.87 0.98
CA PHE A 119 -4.28 -11.91 0.82
C PHE A 119 -4.71 -12.26 -0.61
N ALA A 120 -4.01 -11.77 -1.62
CA ALA A 120 -4.26 -12.10 -3.01
C ALA A 120 -4.01 -13.59 -3.27
N VAL A 121 -2.89 -14.14 -2.81
CA VAL A 121 -2.57 -15.58 -2.94
C VAL A 121 -3.59 -16.44 -2.19
N ARG A 122 -4.00 -16.07 -0.98
CA ARG A 122 -5.06 -16.77 -0.25
C ARG A 122 -6.38 -16.75 -1.03
N LEU A 123 -6.76 -15.60 -1.58
CA LEU A 123 -7.99 -15.46 -2.37
C LEU A 123 -7.96 -16.35 -3.63
N ILE A 124 -6.82 -16.41 -4.33
CA ILE A 124 -6.64 -17.21 -5.54
C ILE A 124 -6.68 -18.72 -5.20
N ASN A 125 -5.93 -19.14 -4.17
CA ASN A 125 -5.82 -20.56 -3.81
C ASN A 125 -7.08 -21.14 -3.18
N HIS A 126 -7.91 -20.32 -2.52
CA HIS A 126 -9.19 -20.76 -1.96
C HIS A 126 -10.26 -21.02 -3.05
N ASN A 127 -9.93 -20.81 -4.33
CA ASN A 127 -10.78 -21.16 -5.48
C ASN A 127 -10.24 -22.34 -6.31
N LYS A 128 -9.13 -22.95 -5.90
CA LYS A 128 -8.73 -24.28 -6.39
C LYS A 128 -9.41 -25.34 -5.54
#